data_AF-A0A7V9J270-F1
#
_entry.id   AF-A0A7V9J270-F1
#
_cell.length_a   1.000
_cell.length_b   1.000
_cell.length_c   1.000
_cell.angle_alpha   90.00
_cell.angle_beta   90.00
_cell.angle_gamma   90.00
#
_symmetry.space_group_name_H-M   'P 1'
#
loop_
_entity.id
_entity.type
_entity.pdbx_description
1 polymer ?
#
loop_
_entity_poly.entity_id
_entity_poly.type
_entity_poly.pdbx_seq_one_letter_code
_entity_poly.pdbx_strand_id
1 'polypeptide(L)'
;MGSTAGLIATIVFYIRWNDRWFRSHADEEFRLKRLDLDVDRASWVVEMALEWKDEEGKQIPSGLLDRLTTNLFKIDDPGEQVRHPTEDLASALLGASSALKLQIPGVGEASLNRKGIREFQKTAEENNP
;
A
#
# COMPACT_ATOMS: atom_id res chain seq x y z
N MET A 1 -26.59 9.76 -24.11
CA MET A 1 -25.21 9.35 -24.46
C MET A 1 -24.22 9.57 -23.31
N GLY A 2 -24.26 10.69 -22.56
CA GLY A 2 -23.34 10.91 -21.43
C GLY A 2 -23.50 9.92 -20.26
N SER A 3 -24.73 9.47 -19.96
CA SER A 3 -25.02 8.51 -18.89
C SER A 3 -24.41 7.12 -19.12
N THR A 4 -24.35 6.66 -20.38
CA THR A 4 -23.78 5.36 -20.73
C THR A 4 -22.25 5.35 -20.62
N ALA A 5 -21.59 6.44 -21.02
CA ALA A 5 -20.14 6.60 -20.88
C ALA A 5 -19.71 6.65 -19.40
N GLY A 6 -20.47 7.36 -18.56
CA GLY A 6 -20.24 7.38 -17.11
C GLY A 6 -20.38 5.99 -16.48
N LEU A 7 -21.40 5.22 -16.87
CA LEU A 7 -21.60 3.85 -16.39
C LEU A 7 -20.43 2.93 -16.78
N ILE A 8 -19.95 3.00 -18.03
CA ILE A 8 -18.79 2.22 -18.48
C ILE A 8 -17.54 2.59 -17.67
N ALA A 9 -17.28 3.89 -17.49
CA ALA A 9 -16.13 4.36 -16.70
C ALA A 9 -16.18 3.85 -15.25
N THR A 10 -17.36 3.89 -14.61
CA THR A 10 -17.55 3.37 -13.25
C THR A 10 -17.29 1.86 -13.18
N ILE A 11 -17.79 1.09 -14.15
CA ILE A 11 -17.55 -0.37 -14.20
C ILE A 11 -16.06 -0.66 -14.35
N VAL A 12 -15.37 0.01 -15.27
CA VAL A 12 -13.93 -0.19 -15.49
C VAL A 12 -13.14 0.19 -14.24
N PHE A 13 -13.45 1.33 -13.62
CA PHE A 13 -12.83 1.75 -12.36
C PHE A 13 -13.04 0.70 -11.26
N TYR A 14 -14.27 0.22 -11.10
CA TYR A 14 -14.61 -0.79 -10.10
C TYR A 14 -13.82 -2.09 -10.31
N ILE A 15 -13.69 -2.58 -11.56
CA ILE A 15 -12.91 -3.78 -11.86
C ILE A 15 -11.43 -3.59 -11.50
N ARG A 16 -10.83 -2.46 -11.89
CA ARG A 16 -9.41 -2.17 -11.57
C ARG A 16 -9.18 -2.04 -10.08
N TRP A 17 -10.11 -1.42 -9.37
CA TRP A 17 -10.07 -1.31 -7.92
C TRP A 17 -10.09 -2.69 -7.26
N ASN A 18 -11.00 -3.57 -7.68
CA ASN A 18 -11.10 -4.93 -7.17
C ASN A 18 -9.82 -5.73 -7.44
N ASP A 19 -9.28 -5.70 -8.66
CA ASP A 19 -8.02 -6.41 -8.97
C ASP A 19 -6.87 -5.95 -8.06
N ARG A 20 -6.72 -4.64 -7.83
CA ARG A 20 -5.70 -4.11 -6.92
C ARG A 20 -5.93 -4.57 -5.48
N TRP A 21 -7.16 -4.53 -5.01
CA TRP A 21 -7.50 -4.93 -3.64
C TRP A 21 -7.25 -6.42 -3.43
N PHE A 22 -7.66 -7.28 -4.37
CA PHE A 22 -7.43 -8.72 -4.29
C PHE A 22 -5.95 -9.09 -4.31
N ARG A 23 -5.13 -8.41 -5.12
CA ARG A 23 -3.67 -8.60 -5.10
C ARG A 23 -3.07 -8.26 -3.75
N SER A 24 -3.37 -7.06 -3.24
CA SER A 24 -2.86 -6.62 -1.94
C SER A 24 -3.29 -7.56 -0.80
N HIS A 25 -4.53 -8.06 -0.86
CA HIS A 25 -5.02 -9.01 0.14
C HIS A 25 -4.33 -10.37 0.04
N ALA A 26 -4.16 -10.90 -1.18
CA ALA A 26 -3.47 -12.16 -1.42
C ALA A 26 -2.00 -12.09 -0.97
N ASP A 27 -1.30 -10.99 -1.27
CA ASP A 27 0.10 -10.79 -0.88
C ASP A 27 0.26 -10.80 0.66
N GLU A 28 -0.64 -10.14 1.39
CA GLU A 28 -0.64 -10.17 2.85
C GLU A 28 -0.96 -11.56 3.41
N GLU A 29 -1.92 -12.28 2.82
CA GLU A 29 -2.22 -13.67 3.19
C GLU A 29 -1.00 -14.60 2.98
N PHE A 30 -0.27 -14.45 1.87
CA PHE A 30 0.97 -15.18 1.64
C PHE A 30 2.05 -14.81 2.65
N ARG A 31 2.15 -13.54 3.01
CA ARG A 31 3.09 -13.06 4.04
C ARG A 31 2.79 -13.69 5.40
N LEU A 32 1.51 -13.73 5.80
CA LEU A 32 1.08 -14.37 7.05
C LEU A 32 1.37 -15.87 7.05
N LYS A 33 1.08 -16.57 5.96
CA LYS A 33 1.39 -18.01 5.84
C LYS A 33 2.90 -18.29 5.88
N ARG A 34 3.71 -17.43 5.25
CA ARG A 34 5.17 -17.58 5.33
C ARG A 34 5.65 -17.36 6.76
N LEU A 35 5.11 -16.36 7.46
CA LEU A 35 5.44 -16.09 8.86
C LEU A 35 5.10 -17.30 9.75
N ASP A 36 3.94 -17.90 9.56
CA ASP A 36 3.50 -19.11 10.27
C ASP A 36 4.51 -20.26 10.07
N LEU A 37 4.88 -20.54 8.81
CA LEU A 37 5.90 -21.54 8.49
C LEU A 37 7.29 -21.22 9.07
N ASP A 38 7.66 -19.94 9.12
CA ASP A 38 8.93 -19.51 9.73
C ASP A 38 8.91 -19.70 11.25
N VAL A 39 7.77 -19.46 11.92
CA VAL A 39 7.60 -19.75 13.36
C VAL A 39 7.77 -21.24 13.63
N ASP A 40 7.10 -22.09 12.85
CA ASP A 40 7.22 -23.55 12.99
C ASP A 40 8.66 -24.01 12.76
N ARG A 41 9.33 -23.49 11.71
CA ARG A 41 10.73 -23.80 11.44
C ARG A 41 11.63 -23.36 12.58
N ALA A 42 11.40 -22.18 13.15
CA ALA A 42 12.16 -21.67 14.27
C ALA A 42 12.00 -22.58 15.50
N SER A 43 10.78 -23.01 15.80
CA SER A 43 10.49 -23.92 16.92
C SER A 43 11.28 -25.21 16.77
N TRP A 44 11.21 -25.83 15.59
CA TRP A 44 11.94 -27.07 15.32
C TRP A 44 13.45 -26.90 15.44
N VAL A 45 14.02 -25.80 14.95
CA VAL A 45 15.46 -25.52 15.07
C VAL A 45 15.88 -25.35 16.54
N VAL A 46 15.05 -24.68 17.35
CA VAL A 46 15.31 -24.52 18.79
C VAL A 46 15.25 -25.86 19.51
N GLU A 47 14.21 -26.66 19.25
CA GLU A 47 14.06 -28.01 19.81
C GLU A 47 15.26 -28.89 19.48
N MET A 48 15.64 -28.96 18.20
CA MET A 48 16.79 -29.73 17.74
C MET A 48 18.11 -29.23 18.36
N ALA A 49 18.28 -27.91 18.54
CA ALA A 49 19.48 -27.35 19.18
C ALA A 49 19.56 -27.71 20.67
N LEU A 50 18.43 -27.79 21.37
CA LEU A 50 18.36 -28.24 22.76
C LEU A 50 18.66 -29.74 22.86
N GLU A 51 18.02 -30.56 22.01
CA GLU A 51 18.24 -32.00 21.98
C GLU A 51 19.70 -32.35 21.66
N TRP A 52 20.31 -31.69 20.66
CA TRP A 52 21.73 -31.87 20.34
C TRP A 52 22.64 -31.57 21.53
N LYS A 53 22.33 -30.51 22.28
CA LYS A 53 23.11 -30.14 23.47
C LYS A 53 22.97 -31.19 24.56
N ASP A 54 21.78 -31.74 24.73
CA ASP A 54 21.48 -32.75 25.76
C ASP A 54 22.13 -34.10 25.43
N GLU A 55 22.15 -34.51 24.15
CA GLU A 55 22.73 -35.79 23.70
C GLU A 55 24.26 -35.76 23.54
N GLU A 56 24.79 -34.75 22.85
CA GLU A 56 26.22 -34.67 22.48
C GLU A 56 27.06 -33.87 23.50
N GLY A 57 26.41 -33.20 24.46
CA GLY A 57 27.06 -32.33 25.44
C GLY A 57 27.75 -31.10 24.83
N LYS A 58 27.45 -30.78 23.57
CA LYS A 58 28.11 -29.74 22.78
C LYS A 58 27.07 -28.85 22.11
N GLN A 59 27.46 -27.61 21.81
CA GLN A 59 26.61 -26.73 21.02
C GLN A 59 26.53 -27.24 19.57
N ILE A 60 25.38 -27.03 18.94
CA ILE A 60 25.20 -27.33 17.52
C ILE A 60 26.23 -26.55 16.68
N PRO A 61 26.84 -27.16 15.65
CA PRO A 61 27.78 -26.47 14.79
C PRO A 61 27.16 -25.21 14.16
N SER A 62 27.82 -24.06 14.31
CA SER A 62 27.29 -22.76 13.85
C SER A 62 26.96 -22.74 12.36
N GLY A 63 27.78 -23.38 11.52
CA GLY A 63 27.52 -23.47 10.08
C GLY A 63 26.23 -24.22 9.73
N LEU A 64 25.81 -25.19 10.56
CA LEU A 64 24.52 -25.88 10.37
C LEU A 64 23.37 -25.00 10.85
N LEU A 65 23.52 -24.34 12.00
CA LEU A 65 22.52 -23.43 12.54
C LEU A 65 22.25 -22.27 11.57
N ASP A 66 23.28 -21.69 10.96
CA ASP A 66 23.15 -20.64 9.95
C ASP A 66 22.34 -21.12 8.74
N ARG A 67 22.58 -22.35 8.28
CA ARG A 67 21.86 -22.93 7.14
C ARG A 67 20.39 -23.18 7.45
N LEU A 68 20.06 -23.64 8.65
CA LEU A 68 18.68 -23.93 9.07
C LEU A 68 17.88 -22.65 9.35
N THR A 69 18.54 -21.60 9.83
CA THR A 69 17.92 -20.30 10.13
C THR A 69 17.95 -19.34 8.93
N THR A 70 18.58 -19.72 7.81
CA THR A 70 18.64 -18.89 6.60
C THR A 70 17.24 -18.49 6.13
N ASN A 71 17.02 -17.21 5.81
CA ASN A 71 15.75 -16.62 5.36
C ASN A 71 14.59 -16.64 6.37
N LEU A 72 14.83 -17.00 7.64
CA LEU A 72 13.79 -16.96 8.67
C LEU A 72 13.36 -15.50 8.87
N PHE A 73 12.05 -15.24 8.82
CA PHE A 73 11.46 -13.91 9.05
C PHE A 73 11.93 -12.84 8.07
N LYS A 74 12.38 -13.24 6.87
CA LYS A 74 12.74 -12.27 5.83
C LYS A 74 11.48 -11.59 5.31
N ILE A 75 11.34 -10.31 5.63
CA ILE A 75 10.32 -9.44 5.05
C ILE A 75 10.80 -9.06 3.66
N ASP A 76 10.08 -9.48 2.63
CA ASP A 76 10.32 -8.99 1.27
C ASP A 76 9.98 -7.49 1.28
N ASP A 77 10.96 -6.65 0.93
CA ASP A 77 10.76 -5.21 0.81
C ASP A 77 9.68 -5.00 -0.25
N PRO A 78 8.53 -4.35 0.07
CA PRO A 78 7.49 -4.14 -0.92
C PRO A 78 8.07 -3.31 -2.05
N GLY A 79 8.40 -4.00 -3.14
CA GLY A 79 8.96 -3.40 -4.33
C GLY A 79 8.07 -2.27 -4.81
N GLU A 80 8.70 -1.10 -4.94
CA GLU A 80 8.14 0.16 -5.43
C GLU A 80 7.18 0.85 -4.46
N GLN A 81 7.55 2.10 -4.11
CA GLN A 81 6.81 2.98 -3.22
C GLN A 81 5.31 2.86 -3.46
N VAL A 82 4.57 2.55 -2.39
CA VAL A 82 3.11 2.48 -2.39
C VAL A 82 2.57 3.84 -2.82
N ARG A 83 2.46 4.04 -4.13
CA ARG A 83 1.91 5.25 -4.73
C ARG A 83 0.47 5.31 -4.28
N HIS A 84 0.16 6.33 -3.48
CA HIS A 84 -1.14 6.38 -2.83
C HIS A 84 -2.22 6.55 -3.92
N PRO A 85 -3.32 5.78 -3.91
CA PRO A 85 -4.36 5.90 -4.94
C PRO A 85 -4.91 7.32 -5.08
N THR A 86 -4.85 8.10 -4.00
CA THR A 86 -5.18 9.53 -3.96
C THR A 86 -4.20 10.40 -4.74
N GLU A 87 -2.92 10.05 -4.76
CA GLU A 87 -1.89 10.73 -5.56
C GLU A 87 -2.06 10.45 -7.05
N ASP A 88 -2.39 9.21 -7.42
CA ASP A 88 -2.72 8.86 -8.81
C ASP A 88 -4.02 9.55 -9.28
N LEU A 89 -5.03 9.59 -8.42
CA LEU A 89 -6.27 10.34 -8.69
C LEU A 89 -6.02 11.84 -8.80
N ALA A 90 -5.24 12.42 -7.88
CA ALA A 90 -4.89 13.83 -7.91
C ALA A 90 -4.08 14.15 -9.18
N SER A 91 -3.09 13.34 -9.53
CA SER A 91 -2.30 13.51 -10.75
C SER A 91 -3.15 13.37 -12.02
N ALA A 92 -4.09 12.42 -12.05
CA ALA A 92 -4.99 12.22 -13.18
C ALA A 92 -6.02 13.36 -13.30
N LEU A 93 -6.60 13.82 -12.19
CA LEU A 93 -7.55 14.93 -12.17
C LEU A 93 -6.86 16.26 -12.50
N LEU A 94 -5.70 16.53 -11.92
CA LEU A 94 -4.93 17.75 -12.20
C LEU A 94 -4.33 17.75 -13.61
N GLY A 95 -3.97 16.58 -14.14
CA GLY A 95 -3.51 16.42 -15.52
C GLY A 95 -4.63 16.50 -16.56
N ALA A 96 -5.84 16.01 -16.24
CA ALA A 96 -6.97 15.97 -17.16
C ALA A 96 -7.91 17.19 -17.08
N SER A 97 -7.94 17.93 -15.97
CA SER A 97 -8.82 19.09 -15.79
C SER A 97 -8.05 20.40 -15.75
N SER A 98 -8.06 21.13 -16.87
CA SER A 98 -7.60 22.52 -16.88
C SER A 98 -8.60 23.48 -16.22
N ALA A 99 -9.83 23.06 -15.95
CA ALA A 99 -10.82 23.80 -15.15
C ALA A 99 -11.94 22.88 -14.63
N LEU A 100 -12.09 22.76 -13.31
CA LEU A 100 -13.20 22.04 -12.67
C LEU A 100 -14.09 23.05 -11.93
N LYS A 101 -15.35 23.24 -12.35
CA LYS A 101 -16.33 24.09 -11.63
C LYS A 101 -17.17 23.22 -10.71
N LEU A 102 -16.96 23.34 -9.41
CA LEU A 102 -17.71 22.62 -8.37
C LEU A 102 -18.67 23.59 -7.68
N GLN A 103 -19.97 23.29 -7.68
CA GLN A 103 -20.95 24.01 -6.85
C GLN A 103 -20.98 23.36 -5.47
N ILE A 104 -20.42 24.05 -4.47
CA ILE A 104 -20.38 23.55 -3.08
C ILE A 104 -21.55 24.18 -2.32
N PRO A 105 -22.46 23.39 -1.72
CA PRO A 105 -23.59 23.92 -0.96
C PRO A 105 -23.11 24.83 0.18
N GLY A 106 -23.56 26.08 0.19
CA GLY A 106 -23.20 27.09 1.19
C GLY A 106 -22.00 27.99 0.84
N VAL A 107 -21.22 27.69 -0.20
CA VAL A 107 -20.02 28.46 -0.58
C VAL A 107 -20.04 28.93 -2.05
N GLY A 108 -20.95 28.41 -2.88
CA GLY A 108 -21.15 28.85 -4.26
C GLY A 108 -20.28 28.10 -5.28
N GLU A 109 -20.09 28.68 -6.48
CA GLU A 109 -19.31 28.10 -7.58
C GLU A 109 -17.80 28.24 -7.35
N ALA A 110 -17.13 27.14 -6.99
CA ALA A 110 -15.68 27.08 -6.89
C ALA A 110 -15.08 26.55 -8.20
N SER A 111 -14.42 27.43 -8.97
CA SER A 111 -13.66 27.02 -10.16
C SER A 111 -12.21 26.69 -9.79
N LEU A 112 -11.87 25.40 -9.79
CA LEU A 112 -10.52 24.90 -9.63
C LEU A 112 -9.79 24.99 -10.97
N ASN A 113 -9.08 26.11 -11.17
CA ASN A 113 -8.13 26.35 -12.27
C ASN A 113 -6.88 26.99 -11.65
N ARG A 114 -5.70 26.87 -12.28
CA ARG A 114 -4.45 27.55 -11.90
C ARG A 114 -4.64 29.06 -11.63
N LYS A 115 -5.58 29.71 -12.33
CA LYS A 115 -5.95 31.13 -12.08
C LYS A 115 -6.83 31.31 -10.83
N GLY A 116 -7.81 30.43 -10.62
CA GLY A 116 -8.70 30.46 -9.45
C GLY A 116 -8.01 30.11 -8.13
N ILE A 117 -7.03 29.20 -8.16
CA ILE A 117 -6.21 28.86 -6.97
C ILE A 117 -5.36 30.06 -6.52
N ARG A 118 -4.81 30.84 -7.46
CA ARG A 118 -4.09 32.10 -7.14
C ARG A 118 -5.00 33.17 -6.56
N GLU A 119 -6.24 33.26 -7.05
CA GLU A 119 -7.23 34.22 -6.59
C GLU A 119 -7.72 33.87 -5.17
N PHE A 120 -7.92 32.58 -4.88
CA PHE A 120 -8.19 32.06 -3.54
C PHE A 120 -7.03 32.27 -2.56
N GLN A 121 -5.78 32.10 -3.01
CA GLN A 121 -4.61 32.32 -2.16
C GLN A 121 -4.48 33.80 -1.78
N LYS A 122 -4.76 34.70 -2.73
CA LYS A 122 -4.73 36.15 -2.49
C LYS A 122 -5.82 36.63 -1.54
N THR A 123 -7.05 36.09 -1.66
CA THR A 123 -8.14 36.43 -0.74
C THR A 123 -8.02 35.76 0.63
N ALA A 124 -7.33 34.62 0.73
CA ALA A 124 -6.99 33.99 2.00
C ALA A 124 -5.87 34.74 2.75
N GLU A 125 -4.88 35.32 2.05
CA GLU A 125 -3.88 36.21 2.64
C GLU A 125 -4.47 37.56 3.08
N GLU A 126 -5.48 38.07 2.38
CA GLU A 126 -6.15 39.34 2.71
C GLU A 126 -7.13 39.23 3.90
N ASN A 127 -7.54 38.02 4.28
CA ASN A 127 -8.47 37.76 5.39
C ASN A 127 -7.82 37.15 6.64
N ASN A 128 -6.49 37.16 6.75
CA ASN A 128 -5.78 36.78 7.98
C ASN A 128 -5.19 38.05 8.64
N PRO A 129 -5.68 38.49 9.81
CA PRO A 129 -5.05 39.59 10.55
C PRO A 129 -3.65 39.22 11.07
#